data_AF-A0A0C1KZQ6-F1
#
_entry.id   AF-A0A0C1KZQ6-F1
#
_cell.length_a   1.000
_cell.length_b   1.000
_cell.length_c   1.000
_cell.angle_alpha   90.00
_cell.angle_beta   90.00
_cell.angle_gamma   90.00
#
_symmetry.space_group_name_H-M   'P 1'
#
loop_
_entity.id
_entity.type
_entity.pdbx_description
1 polymer ?
#
loop_
_entity_poly.entity_id
_entity_poly.type
_entity_poly.pdbx_seq_one_letter_code
_entity_poly.pdbx_strand_id
1 'polypeptide(L)'
;MRKHPDIEQKVEDALRSIDGLQPAEAPPHLYTRIRAGLEKPVESNWSWIASVLSKPSVALALSIILIAVNAWIILGNQRNLTDDKNDRVAALAQEYHFDHPYPLEQNVPQP
;
A
#
# COMPACT_ATOMS: atom_id res chain seq x y z
N MET A 1 -17.17 -80.58 0.41
CA MET A 1 -16.40 -79.32 0.61
C MET A 1 -15.02 -79.50 0.03
N ARG A 2 -14.73 -78.90 -1.14
CA ARG A 2 -13.36 -78.85 -1.66
C ARG A 2 -12.66 -77.72 -0.92
N LYS A 3 -11.74 -78.05 -0.01
CA LYS A 3 -10.88 -77.06 0.63
C LYS A 3 -9.93 -76.55 -0.46
N HIS A 4 -9.78 -75.23 -0.59
CA HIS A 4 -8.91 -74.58 -1.57
C HIS A 4 -7.57 -74.25 -0.89
N PRO A 5 -6.62 -75.20 -0.82
CA PRO A 5 -5.33 -74.99 -0.15
C PRO A 5 -4.51 -73.85 -0.79
N ASP A 6 -4.79 -73.52 -2.06
CA ASP A 6 -4.10 -72.47 -2.79
C ASP A 6 -4.32 -71.07 -2.21
N ILE A 7 -5.48 -70.80 -1.61
CA ILE A 7 -5.79 -69.48 -1.06
C ILE A 7 -5.04 -69.26 0.25
N GLU A 8 -5.06 -70.28 1.12
CA GLU A 8 -4.38 -70.26 2.41
C GLU A 8 -2.87 -70.12 2.22
N GLN A 9 -2.30 -70.84 1.25
CA GLN A 9 -0.89 -70.72 0.89
C GLN A 9 -0.53 -69.35 0.33
N LYS A 10 -1.37 -68.75 -0.52
CA LYS A 10 -1.15 -67.39 -1.05
C LYS A 10 -1.23 -66.32 0.05
N VAL A 11 -2.09 -66.51 1.05
CA VAL A 11 -2.21 -65.62 2.20
C VAL A 11 -0.95 -65.73 3.08
N GLU A 12 -0.47 -66.94 3.34
CA GLU A 12 0.75 -67.19 4.08
C GLU A 12 1.99 -66.60 3.38
N ASP A 13 2.07 -66.73 2.06
CA ASP A 13 3.15 -66.14 1.25
C ASP A 13 3.09 -64.61 1.24
N ALA A 14 1.90 -64.02 1.20
CA ALA A 14 1.72 -62.57 1.30
C ALA A 14 2.13 -62.03 2.67
N LEU A 15 1.76 -62.73 3.76
CA LEU A 15 2.18 -62.38 5.12
C LEU A 15 3.70 -62.48 5.28
N ARG A 16 4.31 -63.55 4.77
CA ARG A 16 5.78 -63.72 4.77
C ARG A 16 6.52 -62.66 3.96
N SER A 17 5.88 -62.08 2.94
CA SER A 17 6.48 -61.00 2.15
C SER A 17 6.59 -59.67 2.92
N ILE A 18 5.84 -59.52 4.02
CA ILE A 18 5.78 -58.30 4.83
C ILE A 18 6.67 -58.41 6.07
N ASP A 19 6.90 -59.63 6.60
CA ASP A 19 7.70 -59.88 7.82
C ASP A 19 9.17 -59.44 7.74
N GLY A 20 9.69 -59.14 6.55
CA GLY A 20 11.07 -58.65 6.35
C GLY A 20 11.19 -57.15 6.07
N LEU A 21 10.07 -56.42 6.02
CA LEU A 21 10.09 -55.00 5.71
C LEU A 21 10.62 -54.22 6.92
N GLN A 22 11.92 -53.90 6.88
CA GLN A 22 12.49 -52.92 7.80
C GLN A 22 11.80 -51.57 7.56
N PRO A 23 11.53 -50.79 8.62
CA PRO A 23 11.10 -49.40 8.48
C PRO A 23 12.08 -48.69 7.56
N ALA A 24 11.60 -48.20 6.41
CA ALA A 24 12.43 -47.45 5.50
C ALA A 24 12.98 -46.23 6.25
N GLU A 25 14.29 -46.18 6.45
CA GLU A 25 14.93 -45.03 7.08
C GLU A 25 14.65 -43.80 6.22
N ALA A 26 14.20 -42.73 6.85
CA ALA A 26 13.86 -41.51 6.12
C ALA A 26 15.09 -41.08 5.31
N PRO A 27 14.93 -40.77 4.00
CA PRO A 27 16.07 -40.43 3.17
C PRO A 27 16.81 -39.23 3.79
N PRO A 28 18.16 -39.24 3.78
CA PRO A 28 18.94 -38.15 4.32
C PRO A 28 18.50 -36.83 3.65
N HIS A 29 18.31 -35.79 4.46
CA HIS A 29 17.81 -34.47 4.04
C HIS A 29 16.32 -34.36 3.69
N LEU A 30 15.47 -35.35 3.97
CA LEU A 30 14.01 -35.20 3.79
C LEU A 30 13.46 -34.01 4.60
N TYR A 31 13.90 -33.88 5.86
CA TYR A 31 13.56 -32.74 6.71
C TYR A 31 13.99 -31.41 6.09
N THR A 32 15.22 -31.32 5.58
CA THR A 32 15.75 -30.11 4.93
C THR A 32 14.96 -29.75 3.69
N ARG A 33 14.55 -30.72 2.86
CA ARG A 33 13.77 -30.48 1.64
C ARG A 33 12.36 -30.02 1.95
N ILE A 34 11.72 -30.63 2.95
CA ILE A 34 10.39 -30.20 3.42
C ILE A 34 10.49 -28.78 3.99
N ARG A 35 11.48 -28.53 4.85
CA ARG A 35 11.72 -27.23 5.46
C ARG A 35 12.02 -26.15 4.42
N ALA A 36 12.85 -26.43 3.41
CA ALA A 36 13.11 -25.51 2.31
C ALA A 36 11.88 -25.23 1.44
N GLY A 37 10.94 -26.18 1.34
CA GLY A 37 9.65 -25.96 0.69
C GLY A 37 8.72 -25.07 1.49
N LEU A 38 8.74 -25.18 2.83
CA LEU A 38 7.93 -24.38 3.76
C LEU A 38 8.51 -22.98 4.02
N GLU A 39 9.84 -22.86 4.03
CA GLU A 39 10.57 -21.59 4.24
C GLU A 39 10.67 -20.76 2.97
N LYS A 40 10.21 -21.25 1.81
CA LYS A 40 10.05 -20.40 0.62
C LYS A 40 9.12 -19.25 1.01
N PRO A 41 9.66 -18.04 1.22
CA PRO A 41 8.83 -16.95 1.65
C PRO A 41 7.85 -16.71 0.50
N VAL A 42 6.57 -16.56 0.82
CA VAL A 42 5.45 -16.28 -0.10
C VAL A 42 5.59 -14.87 -0.71
N GLU A 43 6.83 -14.40 -0.86
CA GLU A 43 7.22 -13.00 -0.96
C GLU A 43 7.58 -12.58 -2.37
N SER A 44 7.29 -13.39 -3.38
CA SER A 44 7.59 -12.99 -4.76
C SER A 44 6.94 -11.65 -5.15
N ASN A 45 5.80 -11.30 -4.56
CA ASN A 45 5.05 -10.09 -4.94
C ASN A 45 5.33 -8.91 -3.99
N TRP A 46 5.52 -9.14 -2.69
CA TRP A 46 5.83 -8.08 -1.72
C TRP A 46 7.31 -7.69 -1.72
N SER A 47 8.21 -8.63 -2.03
CA SER A 47 9.66 -8.37 -2.12
C SER A 47 9.98 -7.38 -3.24
N TRP A 48 9.27 -7.45 -4.37
CA TRP A 48 9.44 -6.49 -5.46
C TRP A 48 9.01 -5.07 -5.05
N ILE A 49 7.86 -4.93 -4.39
CA ILE A 49 7.38 -3.65 -3.87
C ILE A 49 8.35 -3.09 -2.83
N ALA A 50 8.85 -3.92 -1.90
CA ALA A 50 9.83 -3.52 -0.90
C ALA A 50 11.16 -3.10 -1.55
N SER A 51 11.64 -3.83 -2.55
CA SER A 51 12.87 -3.51 -3.30
C SER A 51 12.74 -2.21 -4.10
N VAL A 52 11.58 -1.96 -4.69
CA VAL A 52 11.27 -0.71 -5.41
C VAL A 52 11.18 0.45 -4.42
N LEU A 53 10.50 0.30 -3.28
CA LEU A 53 10.39 1.36 -2.27
C LEU A 53 11.72 1.67 -1.58
N SER A 54 12.64 0.69 -1.51
CA SER A 54 13.99 0.85 -0.95
C SER A 54 14.93 1.65 -1.85
N LYS A 55 14.55 1.94 -3.10
CA LYS A 55 15.38 2.72 -4.03
C LYS A 55 15.17 4.22 -3.79
N PRO A 56 16.25 5.01 -3.57
CA PRO A 56 16.15 6.45 -3.32
C PRO A 56 15.49 7.20 -4.50
N SER A 57 15.65 6.69 -5.72
CA SER A 57 15.00 7.24 -6.92
C SER A 57 13.47 7.18 -6.88
N VAL A 58 12.89 6.18 -6.20
CA VAL A 58 11.43 6.01 -6.10
C VAL A 58 10.84 6.99 -5.09
N ALA A 59 11.53 7.20 -3.96
CA ALA A 59 11.17 8.26 -3.01
C ALA A 59 11.21 9.64 -3.67
N LEU A 60 12.23 9.90 -4.50
CA LEU A 60 12.33 11.15 -5.27
C LEU A 60 11.18 11.31 -6.26
N ALA A 61 10.86 10.27 -7.04
CA ALA A 61 9.76 10.30 -8.00
C ALA A 61 8.40 10.56 -7.31
N LEU A 62 8.13 9.87 -6.20
CA LEU A 62 6.93 10.10 -5.39
C LEU A 62 6.86 11.51 -4.82
N SER A 63 7.98 12.06 -4.35
CA SER A 63 8.05 13.44 -3.86
C SER A 63 7.73 14.44 -4.98
N ILE A 64 8.29 14.26 -6.18
CA ILE A 64 8.00 15.10 -7.34
C ILE A 64 6.51 15.03 -7.71
N ILE A 65 5.92 13.83 -7.71
CA ILE A 65 4.48 13.65 -7.97
C ILE A 65 3.64 14.39 -6.93
N LEU A 66 3.96 14.25 -5.65
CA LEU A 66 3.28 14.97 -4.56
C LEU A 66 3.36 16.49 -4.74
N ILE A 67 4.53 17.01 -5.09
CA ILE A 67 4.72 18.43 -5.36
C ILE A 67 3.91 18.86 -6.59
N ALA A 68 3.93 18.07 -7.67
CA ALA A 68 3.21 18.39 -8.89
C ALA A 68 1.68 18.41 -8.68
N VAL A 69 1.14 17.45 -7.94
CA VAL A 69 -0.30 17.41 -7.60
C VAL A 69 -0.68 18.62 -6.75
N ASN A 70 0.10 18.93 -5.72
CA ASN A 70 -0.16 20.12 -4.89
C ASN A 70 -0.05 21.42 -5.70
N ALA A 71 0.98 21.54 -6.55
CA ALA A 71 1.14 22.69 -7.43
C ALA A 71 -0.02 22.83 -8.41
N TRP A 72 -0.51 21.73 -8.97
CA TRP A 72 -1.68 21.71 -9.85
C TRP A 72 -2.92 22.21 -9.13
N ILE A 73 -3.19 21.72 -7.93
CA ILE A 73 -4.33 22.15 -7.11
C ILE A 73 -4.23 23.65 -6.83
N ILE A 74 -3.07 24.14 -6.43
CA ILE A 74 -2.86 25.56 -6.14
C ILE A 74 -3.08 26.40 -7.39
N LEU A 75 -2.45 26.07 -8.52
CA LEU A 75 -2.62 26.82 -9.79
C LEU A 75 -4.06 26.77 -10.31
N GLY A 76 -4.75 25.64 -10.16
CA GLY A 76 -6.16 25.50 -10.51
C GLY A 76 -7.05 26.37 -9.63
N ASN A 77 -6.74 26.49 -8.34
CA ASN A 77 -7.51 27.29 -7.40
C ASN A 77 -7.20 28.79 -7.51
N GLN A 78 -5.99 29.19 -7.92
CA GLN A 78 -5.61 30.61 -8.08
C GLN A 78 -6.45 31.37 -9.11
N ARG A 79 -6.97 30.67 -10.14
CA ARG A 79 -7.86 31.26 -11.15
C ARG A 79 -9.21 31.69 -10.57
N ASN A 80 -9.72 30.99 -9.56
CA ASN A 80 -10.97 31.33 -8.88
C ASN A 80 -10.76 32.23 -7.65
N LEU A 81 -9.58 32.16 -7.02
CA LEU A 81 -9.26 32.93 -5.81
C LEU A 81 -8.85 34.38 -6.09
N THR A 82 -8.28 34.69 -7.24
CA THR A 82 -7.76 36.05 -7.54
C THR A 82 -8.87 37.00 -7.97
N ASP A 83 -9.83 36.50 -8.74
CA ASP A 83 -11.02 37.26 -9.19
C ASP A 83 -11.92 37.57 -7.98
N ASP A 84 -12.26 36.54 -7.19
CA ASP A 84 -13.11 36.66 -6.01
C ASP A 84 -12.50 37.54 -4.89
N LYS A 85 -11.16 37.55 -4.74
CA LYS A 85 -10.51 38.42 -3.75
C LYS A 85 -10.53 39.89 -4.14
N ASN A 86 -10.28 40.21 -5.42
CA ASN A 86 -10.30 41.60 -5.88
C ASN A 86 -11.71 42.19 -5.80
N ASP A 87 -12.72 41.42 -6.19
CA ASP A 87 -14.12 41.84 -6.13
C ASP A 87 -14.59 42.09 -4.68
N ARG A 88 -14.17 41.24 -3.74
CA ARG A 88 -14.51 41.40 -2.32
C ARG A 88 -13.80 42.60 -1.69
N VAL A 89 -12.54 42.86 -2.04
CA VAL A 89 -11.81 44.05 -1.57
C VAL A 89 -12.41 45.32 -2.15
N ALA A 90 -12.81 45.31 -3.42
CA ALA A 90 -13.48 46.43 -4.07
C ALA A 90 -14.86 46.71 -3.42
N ALA A 91 -15.65 45.67 -3.12
CA ALA A 91 -16.94 45.81 -2.44
C ALA A 91 -16.80 46.40 -1.01
N LEU A 92 -15.77 45.97 -0.25
CA LEU A 92 -15.50 46.54 1.07
C LEU A 92 -15.07 48.00 1.02
N ALA A 93 -14.28 48.39 0.02
CA ALA A 93 -13.89 49.79 -0.18
C ALA A 93 -15.08 50.66 -0.62
N GLN A 94 -16.03 50.11 -1.36
CA GLN A 94 -17.27 50.80 -1.74
C GLN A 94 -18.19 51.03 -0.53
N GLU A 95 -18.28 50.06 0.38
CA GLU A 95 -19.03 50.18 1.63
C GLU A 95 -18.47 51.32 2.51
N TYR A 96 -17.14 51.41 2.64
CA TYR A 96 -16.47 52.48 3.39
C TYR A 96 -16.71 53.89 2.81
N HIS A 97 -16.88 54.03 1.49
CA HIS A 97 -17.15 55.32 0.86
C HIS A 97 -18.60 55.79 1.05
N PHE A 98 -19.53 54.91 1.43
CA PHE A 98 -20.94 55.25 1.57
C PHE A 98 -21.30 55.82 2.96
N ASP A 99 -20.48 55.56 3.97
CA ASP A 99 -20.82 55.79 5.39
C ASP A 99 -20.23 57.11 5.97
N HIS A 100 -19.88 58.07 5.11
CA HIS A 100 -19.43 59.41 5.54
C HIS A 100 -20.38 60.53 5.09
N PRO A 101 -21.53 60.71 5.76
CA PRO A 101 -22.39 61.89 5.58
C PRO A 101 -22.01 63.08 6.48
N TYR A 102 -20.86 63.08 7.18
CA TYR A 102 -20.50 64.17 8.09
C TYR A 102 -19.38 65.05 7.52
N PRO A 103 -19.64 66.35 7.24
CA PRO A 103 -18.56 67.29 6.98
C PRO A 103 -17.76 67.46 8.28
N LEU A 104 -16.46 67.12 8.23
CA LEU A 104 -15.54 67.37 9.34
C LEU A 104 -15.40 68.87 9.53
N GLU A 105 -16.04 69.38 10.58
CA GLU A 105 -15.95 70.77 11.01
C GLU A 105 -14.48 71.10 11.34
N GLN A 106 -13.85 71.88 10.47
CA GLN A 106 -12.46 72.31 10.60
C GLN A 106 -12.38 73.47 11.60
N ASN A 107 -12.44 73.17 12.91
CA ASN A 107 -12.10 74.17 13.93
C ASN A 107 -10.60 74.08 14.25
N VAL A 108 -9.79 74.66 13.37
CA VAL A 108 -8.37 74.91 13.60
C VAL A 108 -8.25 76.33 14.18
N PRO A 109 -7.82 76.51 15.44
CA PRO A 109 -7.58 77.85 15.97
C PRO A 109 -6.38 78.47 15.26
N GLN A 110 -6.63 79.57 14.56
CA GLN A 110 -5.60 80.46 13.99
C GLN A 110 -4.97 81.31 15.11
N PRO A 111 -3.71 81.75 14.98
CA PRO A 111 -2.89 82.31 16.08
C PRO A 111 -3.43 83.60 16.70
#